data_AF-A0A2U8W2N1-F1
#
_entry.id   AF-A0A2U8W2N1-F1
#
_cell.length_a   1.000
_cell.length_b   1.000
_cell.length_c   1.000
_cell.angle_alpha   90.00
_cell.angle_beta   90.00
_cell.angle_gamma   90.00
#
_symmetry.space_group_name_H-M   'P 1'
#
loop_
_entity.id
_entity.type
_entity.pdbx_description
1 polymer ?
#
loop_
_entity_poly.entity_id
_entity_poly.type
_entity_poly.pdbx_seq_one_letter_code
_entity_poly.pdbx_strand_id
1 'polypeptide(L)' 'MIRIIKHIIVEPKPDRSACSARIEAAVRATFPEATTEIVQGLLDDDLVVEVRLPLAQLDEWRAARARWADFSCPEGE' A
#
# COMPACT_ATOMS: atom_id res chain seq x y z
N MET A 1 15.92 -9.45 -13.04
CA MET A 1 15.09 -8.23 -13.06
C MET A 1 14.95 -7.74 -11.63
N ILE A 2 15.39 -6.53 -11.31
CA ILE A 2 15.41 -6.01 -9.93
C ILE A 2 14.01 -5.50 -9.59
N ARG A 3 13.45 -5.95 -8.47
CA ARG A 3 12.19 -5.45 -7.91
C ARG A 3 12.46 -4.69 -6.61
N ILE A 4 11.76 -3.60 -6.41
CA ILE A 4 11.77 -2.83 -5.17
C ILE A 4 10.58 -3.22 -4.32
N ILE A 5 10.74 -3.12 -3.01
CA ILE A 5 9.69 -3.36 -2.01
C ILE A 5 9.33 -2.02 -1.39
N LYS A 6 8.03 -1.74 -1.28
CA LYS A 6 7.48 -0.53 -0.68
C LYS A 6 6.37 -0.89 0.28
N HIS A 7 6.43 -0.32 1.47
CA HIS A 7 5.48 -0.56 2.55
C HIS A 7 4.50 0.62 2.64
N ILE A 8 3.20 0.30 2.64
CA ILE A 8 2.13 1.25 2.96
C ILE A 8 1.54 0.82 4.30
N ILE A 9 1.72 1.65 5.32
CA ILE A 9 1.16 1.45 6.66
C ILE A 9 -0.36 1.65 6.58
N VAL A 10 -1.11 0.68 7.10
CA VAL A 10 -2.56 0.74 7.29
C VAL A 10 -2.81 1.06 8.75
N GLU A 11 -3.36 2.24 9.03
CA GLU A 11 -3.64 2.64 10.41
C GLU A 11 -4.56 1.64 11.12
N PRO A 12 -4.37 1.46 12.44
CA PRO A 12 -5.11 0.50 13.23
C PRO A 12 -6.58 0.91 13.48
N LYS A 13 -7.40 1.02 12.44
CA LYS A 13 -8.84 1.36 12.50
C LYS A 13 -9.72 0.09 12.46
N PRO A 14 -11.02 0.11 12.83
CA PRO A 14 -11.90 -1.07 12.75
C PRO A 14 -12.04 -1.65 11.33
N ASP A 15 -11.94 -0.81 10.29
CA ASP A 15 -12.11 -1.19 8.87
C ASP A 15 -10.79 -1.50 8.13
N ARG A 16 -9.81 -2.14 8.80
CA ARG A 16 -8.48 -2.40 8.20
C ARG A 16 -8.55 -3.19 6.90
N SER A 17 -9.46 -4.15 6.81
CA SER A 17 -9.65 -4.99 5.63
C SER A 17 -10.18 -4.20 4.42
N ALA A 18 -11.12 -3.28 4.66
CA ALA A 18 -11.60 -2.38 3.63
C ALA A 18 -10.50 -1.39 3.20
N CYS A 19 -9.67 -0.95 4.13
CA CYS A 19 -8.56 -0.05 3.85
C CYS A 19 -7.44 -0.73 3.05
N SER A 20 -7.03 -1.94 3.43
CA SER A 20 -6.04 -2.73 2.67
C SER A 20 -6.54 -3.02 1.26
N ALA A 21 -7.80 -3.43 1.09
CA ALA A 21 -8.39 -3.67 -0.22
C ALA A 21 -8.40 -2.41 -1.12
N ARG A 22 -8.64 -1.22 -0.56
CA ARG A 22 -8.56 0.05 -1.29
C ARG A 22 -7.14 0.38 -1.73
N ILE A 23 -6.16 0.15 -0.87
CA ILE A 23 -4.74 0.34 -1.19
C ILE A 23 -4.32 -0.62 -2.31
N GLU A 24 -4.68 -1.89 -2.20
CA GLU A 24 -4.39 -2.89 -3.23
C GLU A 24 -5.01 -2.53 -4.58
N ALA A 25 -6.28 -2.09 -4.58
CA ALA A 25 -6.97 -1.66 -5.80
C ALA A 25 -6.28 -0.45 -6.45
N ALA A 26 -5.89 0.56 -5.66
CA ALA A 26 -5.21 1.74 -6.17
C ALA A 26 -3.81 1.42 -6.73
N VAL A 27 -3.08 0.54 -6.04
CA VAL A 27 -1.76 0.06 -6.47
C VAL A 27 -1.88 -0.71 -7.78
N ARG A 28 -2.80 -1.67 -7.89
CA ARG A 28 -3.00 -2.44 -9.14
C ARG A 28 -3.50 -1.59 -10.30
N ALA A 29 -4.33 -0.58 -10.04
CA ALA A 29 -4.80 0.35 -11.06
C ALA A 29 -3.68 1.21 -11.63
N THR A 30 -2.66 1.54 -10.82
CA THR A 30 -1.55 2.41 -11.23
C THR A 30 -0.36 1.61 -11.75
N PHE A 31 -0.12 0.43 -11.16
CA PHE A 31 1.00 -0.46 -11.44
C PHE A 31 0.48 -1.89 -11.68
N PRO A 32 0.06 -2.25 -12.91
CA PRO A 32 -0.52 -3.56 -13.20
C PRO A 32 0.47 -4.72 -13.02
N GLU A 33 1.78 -4.43 -13.09
CA GLU A 33 2.85 -5.41 -12.83
C GLU A 33 3.21 -5.53 -11.33
N ALA A 34 2.62 -4.71 -10.46
CA ALA A 34 2.90 -4.75 -9.04
C ALA A 34 2.18 -5.93 -8.37
N THR A 35 2.87 -6.58 -7.44
CA THR A 35 2.27 -7.57 -6.55
C THR A 35 2.12 -6.99 -5.15
N THR A 36 0.97 -7.23 -4.52
CA THR A 36 0.65 -6.78 -3.17
C THR A 36 0.57 -7.96 -2.21
N GLU A 37 1.05 -7.78 -0.99
CA GLU A 37 0.96 -8.75 0.10
C GLU A 37 0.66 -8.00 1.41
N ILE A 38 -0.27 -8.51 2.22
CA ILE A 38 -0.56 -7.93 3.54
C ILE A 38 0.34 -8.62 4.55
N VAL A 39 1.18 -7.83 5.23
CA VAL A 39 2.12 -8.31 6.25
C VAL A 39 1.87 -7.60 7.57
N GLN A 40 2.22 -8.26 8.68
CA GLN A 40 2.26 -7.58 9.98
C GLN A 40 3.38 -6.54 9.99
N GLY A 41 3.08 -5.34 10.48
CA GLY A 41 4.05 -4.30 10.71
C GLY A 41 4.97 -4.62 11.90
N LEU A 42 5.89 -3.70 12.19
CA LEU A 42 6.81 -3.81 13.32
C LEU A 42 6.12 -3.73 14.70
N LEU A 43 4.92 -3.16 14.73
CA LEU A 43 4.08 -3.11 15.92
C LEU A 43 2.98 -4.16 15.80
N ASP A 44 2.63 -4.80 16.91
CA ASP A 44 1.71 -5.96 16.96
C ASP A 44 0.34 -5.69 16.31
N ASP A 45 -0.09 -4.43 16.34
CA ASP A 45 -1.38 -3.95 15.84
C ASP A 45 -1.30 -3.28 14.44
N ASP A 46 -0.11 -3.17 13.86
CA ASP A 46 0.07 -2.50 12.57
C ASP A 46 -0.06 -3.50 11.42
N LEU A 47 -0.84 -3.16 10.41
CA LEU A 47 -0.90 -3.92 9.16
C LEU A 47 -0.25 -3.10 8.06
N VAL A 48 0.56 -3.77 7.25
CA VAL A 48 1.30 -3.12 6.18
C VAL A 48 0.95 -3.82 4.87
N VAL A 49 0.60 -3.03 3.85
CA VAL A 49 0.54 -3.53 2.48
C VAL A 49 1.93 -3.40 1.88
N GLU A 50 2.58 -4.54 1.68
CA GLU A 50 3.82 -4.65 0.95
C GLU A 50 3.55 -4.68 -0.56
N VAL A 51 4.12 -3.71 -1.28
CA VAL A 51 4.05 -3.59 -2.74
C VAL A 51 5.41 -3.92 -3.33
N ARG A 52 5.45 -4.88 -4.25
CA ARG A 52 6.65 -5.23 -5.02
C ARG A 52 6.46 -4.82 -6.46
N LEU A 53 7.34 -3.97 -6.98
CA LEU A 53 7.27 -3.44 -8.35
C LEU A 53 8.67 -3.42 -9.00
N PRO A 54 8.78 -3.39 -10.34
CA PRO A 54 10.07 -3.26 -11.02
C PRO A 54 10.82 -1.97 -10.62
N LEU A 55 12.16 -2.02 -10.52
CA LEU A 55 12.98 -0.84 -10.19
C LEU A 55 12.76 0.34 -11.16
N ALA A 56 12.43 0.06 -12.43
CA ALA A 56 12.15 1.08 -13.44
C ALA A 56 10.98 2.00 -13.03
N GLN A 57 10.01 1.49 -12.27
CA GLN A 57 8.82 2.20 -11.82
C GLN A 57 9.02 2.95 -10.49
N LEU A 58 10.26 3.04 -9.98
CA LEU A 58 10.55 3.69 -8.70
C LEU A 58 10.16 5.18 -8.70
N ASP A 59 10.38 5.88 -9.81
CA ASP A 59 10.07 7.31 -9.91
C ASP A 59 8.56 7.55 -9.99
N GLU A 60 7.87 6.76 -10.81
CA GLU A 60 6.41 6.73 -10.91
C GLU A 60 5.76 6.41 -9.55
N TRP A 61 6.34 5.46 -8.79
CA TRP A 61 5.90 5.17 -7.43
C TRP A 61 6.00 6.38 -6.51
N ARG A 62 7.11 7.13 -6.56
CA ARG A 62 7.27 8.35 -5.73
C ARG A 62 6.22 9.40 -6.10
N ALA A 63 5.98 9.61 -7.39
CA ALA A 63 4.96 10.53 -7.86
C ALA A 63 3.54 10.11 -7.45
N ALA A 64 3.21 8.81 -7.56
CA ALA A 64 1.93 8.25 -7.13
C ALA A 64 1.75 8.35 -5.61
N ARG A 65 2.77 7.98 -4.83
CA ARG A 65 2.74 8.02 -3.36
C ARG A 65 2.50 9.43 -2.81
N ALA A 66 3.07 10.44 -3.46
CA ALA A 66 2.84 11.85 -3.11
C ALA A 66 1.36 12.26 -3.29
N ARG A 67 0.65 11.65 -4.26
CA ARG A 67 -0.79 11.88 -4.50
C ARG A 67 -1.68 11.07 -3.55
N TRP A 68 -1.15 9.97 -3.03
CA TRP A 68 -1.82 9.06 -2.08
C TRP A 68 -1.54 9.38 -0.62
N ALA A 69 -1.01 10.56 -0.29
CA ALA A 69 -0.65 10.93 1.08
C ALA A 69 -1.81 10.77 2.08
N ASP A 70 -3.05 10.71 1.58
CA ASP A 70 -4.28 10.63 2.37
C ASP A 70 -5.09 9.36 2.07
N PHE A 71 -4.49 8.17 2.22
CA PHE A 71 -5.31 6.97 2.48
C PHE A 71 -5.84 7.05 3.92
N SER A 72 -6.65 8.06 4.22
CA SER A 72 -7.45 8.08 5.44
C SER A 72 -8.42 6.91 5.35
N CYS A 73 -8.15 5.85 6.11
CA CYS A 73 -9.15 4.81 6.30
C CYS A 73 -10.39 5.50 6.90
N PRO A 74 -11.59 5.31 6.32
CA PRO A 74 -12.81 5.87 6.90
C PRO A 74 -12.89 5.42 8.36
N GLU A 75 -13.08 6.37 9.28
CA GLU A 75 -13.41 6.03 10.65
C GLU A 75 -14.80 5.39 10.62
N GLY A 76 -14.88 4.12 10.99
CA GLY A 76 -16.17 3.44 11.13
C GLY A 76 -17.03 4.18 12.15
N GLU A 77 -18.25 4.52 11.73
CA GLU A 77 -19.37 4.97 12.59
C GLU A 77 -19.83 3.90 13.58
#